data_AF-A0A2G9T845-F1
#
_entry.id   AF-A0A2G9T845-F1
#
_cell.length_a   1.000
_cell.length_b   1.000
_cell.length_c   1.000
_cell.angle_alpha   90.00
_cell.angle_beta   90.00
_cell.angle_gamma   90.00
#
_symmetry.space_group_name_H-M   'P 1'
#
loop_
_entity.id
_entity.type
_entity.pdbx_description
1 polymer ?
#
loop_
_entity_poly.entity_id
_entity_poly.type
_entity_poly.pdbx_seq_one_letter_code
_entity_poly.pdbx_strand_id
1 'polypeptide(L)'
;LGSDISVLVTGANASQIAEQVAKVAGVKKVLVAQDDKLKHNLPECVTPVVLAAHKQFNFSSIVAGASAFSRGVIPRVAAKLDCSPLSDVTQ
;
A
#
# COMPACT_ATOMS: atom_id res chain seq x y z
N LEU A 1 2.55 -16.48 -4.02
CA LEU A 1 1.56 -15.63 -3.31
C LEU A 1 0.16 -16.14 -3.66
N GLY A 2 -0.35 -17.13 -2.93
CA GLY A 2 -1.65 -17.78 -3.21
C GLY A 2 -2.79 -17.30 -2.31
N SER A 3 -2.58 -16.21 -1.57
CA SER A 3 -3.46 -15.75 -0.51
C SER A 3 -3.97 -14.36 -0.87
N ASP A 4 -5.28 -14.25 -1.12
CA ASP A 4 -6.10 -13.04 -1.21
C ASP A 4 -5.36 -11.69 -1.39
N ILE A 5 -5.30 -11.21 -2.63
CA ILE A 5 -4.68 -9.92 -2.95
C ILE A 5 -5.61 -8.81 -2.49
N SER A 6 -5.12 -7.99 -1.56
CA SER A 6 -5.77 -6.75 -1.15
C SER A 6 -4.96 -5.58 -1.67
N VAL A 7 -5.63 -4.60 -2.27
CA VAL A 7 -4.97 -3.41 -2.82
C VAL A 7 -5.37 -2.20 -2.00
N LEU A 8 -4.36 -1.49 -1.48
CA LEU A 8 -4.54 -0.22 -0.80
C LEU A 8 -4.28 0.91 -1.80
N VAL A 9 -5.32 1.71 -2.05
CA VAL A 9 -5.24 2.91 -2.89
C VAL A 9 -5.22 4.12 -1.98
N THR A 10 -4.11 4.86 -2.00
CA THR A 10 -3.94 6.09 -1.23
C THR A 10 -3.77 7.28 -2.18
N GLY A 11 -4.55 8.33 -2.01
CA GLY A 11 -4.43 9.53 -2.85
C GLY A 11 -5.61 10.47 -2.70
N ALA A 12 -5.45 11.69 -3.20
CA ALA A 12 -6.50 12.71 -3.16
C ALA A 12 -7.72 12.39 -4.04
N ASN A 13 -7.52 11.57 -5.09
CA ASN A 13 -8.56 11.05 -5.96
C ASN A 13 -8.49 9.51 -6.03
N ALA A 14 -8.52 8.85 -4.88
CA ALA A 14 -8.40 7.40 -4.83
C ALA A 14 -9.68 6.66 -5.27
N SER A 15 -10.85 7.32 -5.37
CA SER A 15 -12.09 6.68 -5.87
C SER A 15 -12.00 6.17 -7.31
N GLN A 16 -11.46 6.97 -8.25
CA GLN A 16 -11.35 6.54 -9.65
C GLN A 16 -10.37 5.38 -9.82
N ILE A 17 -9.27 5.41 -9.06
CA ILE A 17 -8.26 4.34 -9.07
C ILE A 17 -8.82 3.08 -8.42
N ALA A 18 -9.58 3.21 -7.33
CA ALA A 18 -10.22 2.09 -6.66
C ALA A 18 -11.18 1.33 -7.58
N GLU A 19 -11.97 2.02 -8.40
CA GLU A 19 -12.83 1.39 -9.40
C GLU A 19 -12.04 0.64 -10.48
N GLN A 20 -10.92 1.20 -10.93
CA GLN A 20 -10.05 0.53 -11.90
C GLN A 20 -9.38 -0.71 -11.29
N VAL A 21 -8.92 -0.60 -10.05
CA VAL A 21 -8.29 -1.71 -9.31
C VAL A 21 -9.30 -2.81 -8.97
N ALA A 22 -10.54 -2.45 -8.64
CA ALA A 22 -11.61 -3.42 -8.40
C ALA A 22 -11.95 -4.25 -9.65
N LYS A 23 -11.64 -3.74 -10.85
CA LYS A 23 -11.81 -4.47 -12.12
C LYS A 23 -10.65 -5.42 -12.43
N VAL A 24 -9.56 -5.40 -11.67
CA VAL A 24 -8.41 -6.28 -11.87
C VAL A 24 -8.73 -7.68 -11.34
N ALA A 25 -8.58 -8.70 -12.20
CA ALA A 25 -8.81 -10.08 -11.83
C ALA A 25 -7.83 -10.54 -10.74
N GLY A 26 -8.37 -10.97 -9.59
CA GLY A 26 -7.60 -11.47 -8.44
C GLY A 26 -7.59 -10.56 -7.22
N VAL A 27 -8.11 -9.34 -7.32
CA VAL A 27 -8.24 -8.42 -6.16
C VAL A 27 -9.49 -8.78 -5.34
N LYS A 28 -9.30 -9.23 -4.09
CA LYS A 28 -10.42 -9.58 -3.20
C LYS A 28 -10.95 -8.39 -2.42
N LYS A 29 -10.07 -7.43 -2.09
CA LYS A 29 -10.40 -6.22 -1.31
C LYS A 29 -9.67 -5.01 -1.85
N VAL A 30 -10.41 -3.91 -2.01
CA VAL A 30 -9.85 -2.60 -2.32
C VAL A 30 -10.07 -1.72 -1.10
N LEU A 31 -8.97 -1.30 -0.47
CA LEU A 31 -8.97 -0.34 0.63
C LEU A 31 -8.67 1.03 0.04
N VAL A 32 -9.50 2.01 0.32
CA VAL A 32 -9.37 3.35 -0.24
C VAL A 32 -9.11 4.32 0.90
N ALA A 33 -7.95 4.96 0.90
CA ALA A 33 -7.62 6.04 1.81
C ALA A 33 -7.51 7.34 1.01
N GLN A 34 -8.51 8.21 1.19
CA GLN A 34 -8.54 9.54 0.56
C GLN A 34 -8.27 10.59 1.62
N ASP A 35 -7.26 11.42 1.39
CA ASP A 35 -6.91 12.52 2.27
C ASP A 35 -6.25 13.61 1.43
N ASP A 36 -6.56 14.88 1.68
CA ASP A 36 -5.91 16.00 0.99
C ASP A 36 -4.40 16.04 1.25
N LYS A 37 -3.94 15.50 2.38
CA LYS A 37 -2.51 15.37 2.69
C LYS A 37 -1.79 14.35 1.80
N LEU A 38 -2.54 13.42 1.19
CA LEU A 38 -2.01 12.46 0.23
C LEU A 38 -1.79 13.08 -1.16
N LYS A 39 -2.26 14.32 -1.44
CA LYS A 39 -1.93 15.04 -2.70
C LYS A 39 -0.43 15.15 -2.94
N HIS A 40 0.35 15.24 -1.86
CA HIS A 40 1.79 15.46 -1.95
C HIS A 40 2.61 14.17 -1.95
N ASN A 41 1.97 12.99 -1.92
CA ASN A 41 2.65 11.70 -1.77
C ASN A 41 3.63 11.69 -0.58
N LEU A 42 3.28 12.39 0.52
CA LEU A 42 4.16 12.50 1.69
C LEU A 42 4.24 11.15 2.40
N PRO A 43 5.45 10.61 2.60
CA PRO A 43 5.62 9.32 3.24
C PRO A 43 5.13 9.30 4.70
N GLU A 44 5.11 10.44 5.39
CA GLU A 44 4.59 10.55 6.76
C GLU A 44 3.09 10.27 6.87
N CYS A 45 2.31 10.62 5.85
CA CYS A 45 0.86 10.41 5.85
C CYS A 45 0.49 8.98 5.45
N VAL A 46 1.31 8.33 4.61
CA VAL A 46 1.01 7.01 4.05
C VAL A 46 1.48 5.89 4.95
N THR A 47 2.65 6.06 5.57
CA THR A 47 3.23 5.10 6.52
C THR A 47 2.21 4.62 7.59
N PRO A 48 1.49 5.51 8.31
CA PRO A 48 0.51 5.09 9.31
C PRO A 48 -0.72 4.41 8.72
N VAL A 49 -1.16 4.77 7.51
CA VAL A 49 -2.30 4.13 6.84
C VAL A 49 -1.95 2.68 6.48
N VAL A 50 -0.77 2.46 5.92
CA VAL A 50 -0.27 1.10 5.60
C VAL A 50 -0.12 0.28 6.88
N LEU A 51 0.42 0.86 7.95
CA LEU A 51 0.52 0.20 9.26
C LEU A 51 -0.84 -0.16 9.86
N ALA A 52 -1.82 0.74 9.78
CA ALA A 52 -3.16 0.49 10.28
C ALA A 52 -3.84 -0.64 9.49
N ALA A 53 -3.76 -0.61 8.16
CA ALA A 53 -4.26 -1.67 7.30
C ALA A 53 -3.57 -3.01 7.59
N HIS A 54 -2.24 -3.00 7.77
CA HIS A 54 -1.49 -4.21 8.11
C HIS A 54 -1.90 -4.79 9.47
N LYS A 55 -2.02 -3.95 10.52
CA LYS A 55 -2.47 -4.39 11.84
C LYS A 55 -3.91 -4.91 11.84
N GLN A 56 -4.78 -4.34 11.02
CA GLN A 56 -6.19 -4.70 10.99
C GLN A 56 -6.46 -6.02 10.23
N PHE A 57 -5.69 -6.29 9.17
CA PHE A 57 -5.90 -7.46 8.32
C PHE A 57 -4.82 -8.53 8.45
N ASN A 58 -3.77 -8.27 9.24
CA ASN A 58 -2.67 -9.19 9.52
C ASN A 58 -2.06 -9.78 8.22
N PHE A 59 -1.81 -8.90 7.24
CA PHE A 59 -1.30 -9.32 5.93
C PHE A 59 0.07 -9.99 6.05
N SER A 60 0.27 -11.12 5.38
CA SER A 60 1.54 -11.85 5.44
C SER A 60 2.64 -11.24 4.56
N SER A 61 2.28 -10.40 3.58
CA SER A 61 3.22 -9.77 2.66
C SER A 61 2.67 -8.44 2.19
N ILE A 62 3.47 -7.38 2.27
CA ILE A 62 3.16 -6.08 1.67
C ILE A 62 4.03 -5.96 0.42
N VAL A 63 3.38 -5.78 -0.73
CA VAL A 63 4.07 -5.53 -2.00
C VAL A 63 3.65 -4.14 -2.48
N ALA A 64 4.62 -3.32 -2.84
CA ALA A 64 4.37 -2.04 -3.49
C ALA A 64 5.34 -1.90 -4.66
N GLY A 65 4.83 -1.41 -5.79
CA GLY A 65 5.62 -1.27 -7.02
C GLY A 65 6.80 -0.32 -6.81
N ALA A 66 7.95 -0.64 -7.41
CA ALA A 66 9.21 0.09 -7.26
C ALA A 66 9.14 1.51 -7.85
N SER A 67 8.59 2.46 -7.09
CA SER A 67 8.46 3.88 -7.45
C SER A 67 9.21 4.73 -6.41
N ALA A 68 9.50 5.99 -6.76
CA ALA A 68 10.18 6.92 -5.83
C ALA A 68 9.45 7.05 -4.49
N PHE A 69 8.12 6.95 -4.52
CA PHE A 69 7.27 6.97 -3.35
C PHE A 69 7.43 5.71 -2.48
N SER A 70 7.35 4.52 -3.08
CA SER A 70 7.45 3.27 -2.33
C SER A 70 8.86 3.07 -1.76
N ARG A 71 9.91 3.50 -2.46
CA ARG A 71 11.28 3.54 -1.93
C ARG A 71 11.41 4.41 -0.67
N GLY A 72 10.59 5.45 -0.53
CA GLY A 72 10.57 6.31 0.68
C GLY A 72 9.62 5.84 1.80
N VAL A 73 8.57 5.08 1.46
CA VAL A 73 7.54 4.62 2.40
C VAL A 73 7.83 3.23 2.94
N ILE A 74 8.17 2.27 2.06
CA ILE A 74 8.40 0.86 2.43
C ILE A 74 9.43 0.72 3.55
N PRO A 75 10.65 1.30 3.49
CA PRO A 75 11.63 1.10 4.57
C PRO A 75 11.18 1.71 5.90
N ARG A 76 10.39 2.80 5.89
CA ARG A 76 9.81 3.38 7.11
C ARG A 76 8.72 2.50 7.71
N VAL A 77 7.87 1.91 6.87
CA VAL A 77 6.83 0.96 7.28
C VAL A 77 7.47 -0.32 7.80
N ALA A 78 8.46 -0.85 7.08
CA ALA A 78 9.19 -2.07 7.42
C ALA A 78 9.95 -1.91 8.75
N ALA A 79 10.62 -0.77 8.97
CA ALA A 79 11.25 -0.44 10.25
C ALA A 79 10.25 -0.38 11.42
N LYS A 80 9.01 0.07 11.19
CA LYS A 80 7.96 0.10 12.22
C LYS A 80 7.28 -1.26 12.46
N LEU A 81 7.39 -2.18 11.50
CA LEU A 81 6.87 -3.55 11.58
C LEU A 81 7.95 -4.57 11.97
N ASP A 82 9.17 -4.11 12.22
CA ASP A 82 10.33 -4.98 12.49
C ASP A 82 10.57 -6.02 11.38
N CYS A 83 10.27 -5.64 10.13
CA CYS A 83 10.42 -6.50 8.95
C CYS A 83 11.54 -6.00 8.06
N SER A 84 12.26 -6.91 7.39
CA SER A 84 13.28 -6.56 6.40
C SER A 84 12.61 -6.17 5.07
N PRO A 85 12.75 -4.92 4.59
CA PRO A 85 12.20 -4.52 3.31
C PRO A 85 13.01 -5.13 2.16
N LEU A 86 12.38 -5.96 1.34
CA LEU A 86 12.95 -6.38 0.07
C LEU A 86 12.70 -5.28 -0.97
N SER A 87 13.78 -4.77 -1.56
CA SER A 87 13.74 -3.76 -2.61
C SER A 87 14.06 -4.42 -3.95
N ASP A 88 13.38 -4.01 -5.04
CA ASP A 88 13.56 -4.56 -6.40
C ASP A 88 13.21 -6.06 -6.55
N VAL A 89 11.98 -6.42 -6.20
CA VAL A 89 11.42 -7.75 -6.52
C VAL A 89 11.07 -7.79 -8.01
N THR A 90 11.83 -8.55 -8.80
CA THR A 90 11.69 -8.69 -10.26
C THR A 90 11.10 -10.04 -10.70
N GLN A 91 10.85 -10.95 -9.75
CA GLN A 91 10.30 -12.30 -9.99
C GLN A 91 9.15 -12.62 -9.02
#